data_AF-A0A7S2MF03-F1
#
_entry.id   AF-A0A7S2MF03-F1
#
_cell.length_a   1.000
_cell.length_b   1.000
_cell.length_c   1.000
_cell.angle_alpha   90.00
_cell.angle_beta   90.00
_cell.angle_gamma   90.00
#
_symmetry.space_group_name_H-M   'P 1'
#
loop_
_entity.id
_entity.type
_entity.pdbx_description
1 polymer ?
#
loop_
_entity_poly.entity_id
_entity_poly.type
_entity_poly.pdbx_seq_one_letter_code
_entity_poly.pdbx_strand_id
1 'polypeptide(L)'
;VCLVAAPLRPETMYGQTNCFVLPEGEYGFFKMKGGEVFVCSKRSALNMCYQDLGDLQEAKSGEKEPIMLLEKTGADLVGLPLRAPLASYDTIYALPMMTISMEKG
;
A
#
# COMPACT_ATOMS: atom_id res chain seq x y z
N VAL A 1 -4.58 9.81 1.46
CA VAL A 1 -4.61 8.33 1.37
C VAL A 1 -3.71 7.96 0.21
N CYS A 2 -2.73 7.10 0.44
CA CYS A 2 -1.68 6.78 -0.53
C CYS A 2 -1.57 5.27 -0.70
N LEU A 3 -1.58 4.79 -1.94
CA LEU A 3 -1.19 3.43 -2.28
C LEU A 3 0.33 3.36 -2.31
N VAL A 4 0.91 2.54 -1.44
CA VAL A 4 2.36 2.44 -1.30
C VAL A 4 2.84 1.27 -2.15
N ALA A 5 3.58 1.58 -3.21
CA ALA A 5 4.23 0.59 -4.06
C ALA A 5 5.73 0.52 -3.75
N ALA A 6 6.31 -0.67 -3.80
CA ALA A 6 7.74 -0.91 -3.52
C ALA A 6 8.52 -1.24 -4.81
N PRO A 7 8.99 -0.23 -5.57
CA PRO A 7 9.81 -0.47 -6.76
C PRO A 7 11.27 -0.74 -6.41
N LEU A 8 11.90 -1.68 -7.12
CA LEU A 8 13.37 -1.86 -7.07
C LEU A 8 14.12 -0.94 -8.06
N ARG A 9 13.39 -0.28 -8.96
CA ARG A 9 13.92 0.57 -10.03
C ARG A 9 13.25 1.94 -10.03
N PRO A 10 13.62 2.84 -9.10
CA PRO A 10 13.01 4.17 -9.01
C PRO A 10 13.27 5.02 -10.27
N GLU A 11 14.31 4.74 -11.05
CA GLU A 11 14.62 5.47 -12.28
C GLU A 11 13.54 5.31 -13.37
N THR A 12 12.69 4.28 -13.28
CA THR A 12 11.61 4.03 -14.25
C THR A 12 10.28 4.69 -13.88
N MET A 13 10.19 5.44 -12.77
CA MET A 13 8.94 6.07 -12.32
C MET A 13 8.32 7.02 -13.36
N TYR A 14 9.14 7.68 -14.18
CA TYR A 14 8.68 8.58 -15.25
C TYR A 14 7.76 7.90 -16.29
N GLY A 15 7.93 6.60 -16.48
CA GLY A 15 7.17 5.78 -17.43
C GLY A 15 5.98 5.04 -16.81
N GLN A 16 5.57 5.36 -15.58
CA GLN A 16 4.40 4.73 -14.97
C GLN A 16 3.12 5.06 -15.74
N THR A 17 2.38 4.03 -16.13
CA THR A 17 1.09 4.12 -16.82
C THR A 17 -0.08 3.65 -15.95
N ASN A 18 0.21 2.80 -14.95
CA ASN A 18 -0.74 2.17 -14.04
C ASN A 18 -0.04 1.76 -12.74
N CYS A 19 -0.83 1.34 -11.76
CA CYS A 19 -0.36 0.68 -10.54
C CYS A 19 -1.00 -0.71 -10.46
N PHE A 20 -0.24 -1.75 -10.10
CA PHE A 20 -0.80 -3.09 -9.99
C PHE A 20 -1.24 -3.43 -8.57
N VAL A 21 -2.37 -4.11 -8.47
CA VAL A 21 -2.92 -4.67 -7.23
C VAL A 21 -3.33 -6.12 -7.44
N LEU A 22 -3.21 -6.96 -6.42
CA LEU A 22 -3.67 -8.35 -6.46
C LEU A 22 -5.16 -8.37 -6.09
N PRO A 23 -6.10 -8.74 -6.98
CA PRO A 23 -7.53 -8.65 -6.68
C PRO A 23 -7.96 -9.47 -5.45
N GLU A 24 -7.37 -10.64 -5.29
CA GLU A 24 -7.62 -11.56 -4.17
C GLU A 24 -6.82 -11.20 -2.91
N GLY A 25 -5.91 -10.22 -2.99
CA GLY A 25 -5.07 -9.80 -1.87
C GLY A 25 -5.85 -8.98 -0.83
N GLU A 26 -5.49 -9.15 0.44
CA GLU A 26 -6.01 -8.34 1.54
C GLU A 26 -5.13 -7.11 1.76
N TYR A 27 -5.74 -5.93 1.71
CA TYR A 27 -5.09 -4.64 1.88
C TYR A 27 -5.68 -3.90 3.08
N GLY A 28 -4.81 -3.45 3.97
CA GLY A 28 -5.17 -2.63 5.12
C GLY A 28 -4.90 -1.15 4.87
N PHE A 29 -5.77 -0.31 5.43
CA PHE A 29 -5.60 1.14 5.51
C PHE A 29 -5.00 1.46 6.88
N PHE A 30 -3.72 1.79 6.90
CA PHE A 30 -2.97 2.00 8.13
C PHE A 30 -2.67 3.48 8.35
N LYS A 31 -2.83 3.94 9.59
CA LYS A 31 -2.48 5.31 9.97
C LYS A 31 -0.98 5.43 10.19
N MET A 32 -0.34 6.36 9.48
CA MET A 32 1.09 6.64 9.60
C MET A 32 1.36 7.90 10.41
N LYS A 33 2.62 8.10 10.82
CA LYS A 33 3.07 9.36 11.43
C LYS A 33 2.87 10.48 10.42
N GLY A 34 2.34 11.62 10.88
CA GLY A 34 1.93 12.73 10.00
C GLY A 34 0.46 12.71 9.58
N GLY A 35 -0.32 11.73 10.02
CA GLY A 35 -1.78 11.69 9.78
C GLY A 35 -2.18 11.18 8.39
N GLU A 36 -1.19 10.74 7.60
CA GLU A 36 -1.44 10.09 6.32
C GLU A 36 -1.95 8.65 6.53
N VAL A 37 -2.66 8.14 5.53
CA VAL A 37 -3.19 6.78 5.53
C VAL A 37 -2.58 6.02 4.37
N PHE A 38 -1.87 4.94 4.67
CA PHE A 38 -1.20 4.09 3.70
C PHE A 38 -2.01 2.84 3.43
N VAL A 39 -2.17 2.51 2.16
CA VAL A 39 -2.81 1.27 1.70
C VAL A 39 -1.70 0.29 1.32
N CYS A 40 -1.57 -0.79 2.08
CA CYS A 40 -0.53 -1.81 1.91
C CYS A 40 -0.93 -3.13 2.59
N SER A 41 -0.08 -4.16 2.51
CA SER A 41 -0.27 -5.41 3.25
C SER A 41 0.03 -5.21 4.74
N LYS A 42 -0.58 -6.02 5.62
CA LYS A 42 -0.33 -5.97 7.08
C LYS A 42 1.16 -6.13 7.42
N ARG A 43 1.87 -7.00 6.68
CA ARG A 43 3.31 -7.21 6.84
C ARG A 43 4.12 -5.97 6.49
N SER A 44 3.81 -5.31 5.37
CA SER A 44 4.51 -4.09 4.96
C SER A 44 4.27 -2.96 5.98
N ALA A 45 3.04 -2.81 6.48
CA ALA A 45 2.72 -1.86 7.55
C ALA A 45 3.53 -2.11 8.83
N LEU A 46 3.63 -3.37 9.27
CA LEU A 46 4.43 -3.72 10.45
C LEU A 46 5.92 -3.38 10.24
N ASN A 47 6.48 -3.71 9.07
CA ASN A 47 7.84 -3.36 8.71
C ASN A 47 8.07 -1.85 8.69
N MET A 48 7.09 -1.07 8.23
CA MET A 48 7.15 0.40 8.24
C MET A 48 7.11 0.97 9.66
N CYS A 49 6.26 0.40 10.54
CA CYS A 49 6.24 0.78 11.96
C CYS A 49 7.59 0.53 12.65
N TYR A 50 8.28 -0.58 12.35
CA TYR A 50 9.64 -0.82 12.85
C TYR A 50 10.70 0.13 12.29
N GLN A 51 10.43 0.78 11.15
CA GLN A 51 11.26 1.84 10.57
C GLN A 51 10.82 3.24 11.03
N ASP A 52 10.05 3.32 12.11
CA ASP A 52 9.58 4.57 12.71
C ASP A 52 8.65 5.42 11.82
N LEU A 53 8.03 4.84 10.77
CA LEU A 53 7.07 5.52 9.90
C LEU A 53 5.64 5.53 10.44
N GLY A 54 5.32 4.63 11.38
CA GLY A 54 4.00 4.46 11.99
C GLY A 54 4.11 4.07 13.45
N ASP A 55 3.01 4.23 14.19
CA ASP A 55 2.93 3.84 15.58
C ASP A 55 2.39 2.41 15.71
N LEU A 56 2.92 1.66 16.68
CA LEU A 56 2.42 0.34 17.04
C LEU A 56 1.41 0.46 18.18
N GLN A 57 0.32 -0.27 18.08
CA GLN A 57 -0.66 -0.45 19.15
C GLN A 57 -0.53 -1.85 19.73
N GLU A 58 -0.78 -1.99 21.03
CA GLU A 58 -0.94 -3.30 21.66
C GLU A 58 -2.29 -3.90 21.24
N ALA A 59 -2.24 -5.03 20.54
CA ALA A 59 -3.42 -5.80 20.17
C ALA A 59 -3.98 -6.52 21.40
N LYS A 60 -5.24 -6.98 21.29
CA LYS A 60 -5.91 -7.77 22.35
C LYS A 60 -5.19 -9.08 22.65
N SER A 61 -4.38 -9.58 21.72
CA SER A 61 -3.52 -10.76 21.87
C SER A 61 -2.23 -10.49 22.67
N GLY A 62 -1.92 -9.22 22.97
CA GLY A 62 -0.66 -8.80 23.59
C GLY A 62 0.48 -8.57 22.59
N GLU A 63 0.26 -8.83 21.30
CA GLU A 63 1.23 -8.55 20.23
C GLU A 63 1.15 -7.09 19.77
N LYS A 64 2.25 -6.56 19.24
CA LYS A 64 2.29 -5.21 18.67
C LYS A 64 1.83 -5.24 17.22
N GLU A 65 0.78 -4.49 16.91
CA GLU A 65 0.21 -4.39 15.56
C GLU A 65 0.15 -2.94 15.07
N PRO A 66 0.26 -2.70 13.75
CA PRO A 66 0.03 -1.38 13.18
C PRO A 66 -1.43 -0.96 13.33
N ILE A 67 -1.68 0.34 13.48
CA ILE A 67 -3.04 0.89 13.64
C ILE A 67 -3.78 0.80 12.30
N MET A 68 -4.64 -0.22 12.18
CA MET A 68 -5.48 -0.46 11.01
C MET A 68 -6.84 0.23 11.17
N LEU A 69 -7.24 1.02 10.17
CA LEU A 69 -8.52 1.74 10.14
C LEU A 69 -9.60 0.98 9.40
N LEU A 70 -9.21 0.30 8.31
CA LEU A 70 -10.10 -0.41 7.42
C LEU A 70 -9.34 -1.53 6.72
N GLU A 71 -10.02 -2.63 6.42
CA GLU A 71 -9.53 -3.71 5.59
C GLU A 71 -10.40 -3.84 4.34
N LYS A 72 -9.77 -4.01 3.18
CA LYS A 72 -10.41 -4.15 1.88
C LYS A 72 -9.69 -5.19 1.03
N THR A 73 -10.42 -5.74 0.07
CA THR A 73 -9.84 -6.64 -0.92
C THR A 73 -9.19 -5.83 -2.03
N GLY A 74 -8.20 -6.38 -2.72
CA GLY A 74 -7.59 -5.71 -3.87
C GLY A 74 -8.59 -5.48 -5.00
N ALA A 75 -9.64 -6.30 -5.10
CA ALA A 75 -10.75 -6.10 -6.04
C ALA A 75 -11.45 -4.75 -5.81
N ASP A 76 -11.58 -4.30 -4.56
CA ASP A 76 -12.14 -2.98 -4.22
C ASP A 76 -11.22 -1.82 -4.65
N LEU A 77 -9.92 -2.08 -4.86
CA LEU A 77 -8.93 -1.09 -5.26
C LEU A 77 -8.78 -0.98 -6.79
N VAL A 78 -9.17 -2.01 -7.54
CA VAL A 78 -9.08 -2.02 -9.00
C VAL A 78 -9.95 -0.90 -9.59
N GLY A 79 -9.38 -0.15 -10.54
CA GLY A 79 -10.06 0.94 -11.23
C GLY A 79 -10.01 2.29 -10.52
N LEU A 80 -9.42 2.38 -9.32
CA LEU A 80 -9.24 3.67 -8.66
C LEU A 80 -8.31 4.59 -9.46
N PRO A 81 -8.67 5.88 -9.63
CA PRO A 81 -7.78 6.87 -10.20
C PRO A 81 -6.70 7.25 -9.19
N LEU A 82 -5.45 7.26 -9.63
CA LEU A 82 -4.27 7.52 -8.83
C LEU A 82 -3.42 8.59 -9.48
N ARG A 83 -2.69 9.33 -8.65
CA ARG A 83 -1.63 10.23 -9.10
C ARG A 83 -0.29 9.62 -8.69
N ALA A 84 0.52 9.26 -9.69
CA ALA A 84 1.87 8.76 -9.46
C ALA A 84 2.88 9.93 -9.41
N PRO A 85 3.92 9.83 -8.56
CA PRO A 85 5.03 10.77 -8.60
C PRO A 85 5.82 10.61 -9.90
N LEU A 86 6.27 11.72 -10.50
CA LEU A 86 7.13 11.76 -11.69
C LEU A 86 6.52 11.21 -13.00
N ALA A 87 5.36 10.57 -12.95
CA ALA A 87 4.67 10.08 -14.14
C ALA A 87 4.29 11.23 -15.08
N SER A 88 4.39 10.97 -16.38
CA SER A 88 3.99 11.94 -17.41
C SER A 88 2.47 12.10 -17.53
N TYR A 89 1.71 11.14 -17.00
CA TYR A 89 0.25 11.15 -17.00
C TYR A 89 -0.27 11.74 -15.69
N ASP A 90 -1.21 12.69 -15.79
CA ASP A 90 -1.84 13.31 -14.60
C ASP A 90 -2.64 12.32 -13.76
N THR A 91 -3.24 11.32 -14.40
CA THR A 91 -4.01 10.27 -13.75
C THR A 91 -3.67 8.92 -14.35
N ILE A 92 -3.35 7.96 -13.49
CA ILE A 92 -3.17 6.54 -13.81
C ILE A 92 -4.20 5.72 -13.04
N TYR A 93 -4.35 4.44 -13.36
CA TYR A 93 -5.35 3.59 -12.72
C TYR A 93 -4.73 2.36 -12.04
N ALA A 94 -5.38 1.89 -10.98
CA ALA A 94 -5.09 0.60 -10.38
C ALA A 94 -5.60 -0.55 -11.26
N LEU A 95 -4.72 -1.45 -11.71
CA LEU A 95 -5.06 -2.60 -12.55
C LEU A 95 -4.79 -3.93 -11.84
N PRO A 96 -5.56 -4.99 -12.15
CA PRO A 96 -5.39 -6.29 -11.54
C PRO A 96 -4.15 -7.01 -12.09
N MET A 97 -3.37 -7.65 -11.21
CA MET A 97 -2.29 -8.57 -11.58
C MET A 97 -2.29 -9.79 -10.67
N MET A 98 -2.60 -10.96 -11.23
CA MET A 98 -2.78 -12.21 -10.47
C MET A 98 -1.48 -12.84 -9.96
N THR A 99 -0.32 -12.40 -10.46
CA THR A 99 0.99 -12.98 -10.13
C THR A 99 1.75 -12.18 -9.07
N ILE A 100 1.11 -11.21 -8.41
CA ILE A 100 1.72 -10.45 -7.31
C ILE A 100 1.88 -11.38 -6.10
N SER A 101 3.02 -11.28 -5.41
CA SER A 101 3.28 -11.98 -4.17
C SER A 101 3.02 -11.07 -2.98
N MET A 102 2.03 -11.40 -2.14
CA MET A 102 1.72 -10.65 -0.90
C MET A 102 2.80 -10.81 0.18
N GLU A 103 3.73 -11.74 -0.01
CA GLU A 103 4.90 -11.95 0.85
C GLU A 103 6.08 -11.04 0.47
N LYS A 104 5.97 -10.21 -0.57
CA LYS A 104 7.03 -9.33 -1.02
C LYS A 104 6.51 -7.89 -1.15
N GLY A 105 7.37 -6.93 -0.78
CA GLY A 105 7.05 -5.50 -0.72
C GLY A 105 7.00 -4.96 0.70
#